data_AF-A0A1V6EUH5-F1
#
_entry.id   AF-A0A1V6EUH5-F1
#
_cell.length_a   1.000
_cell.length_b   1.000
_cell.length_c   1.000
_cell.angle_alpha   90.00
_cell.angle_beta   90.00
_cell.angle_gamma   90.00
#
_symmetry.space_group_name_H-M   'P 1'
#
loop_
_entity.id
_entity.type
_entity.pdbx_description
1 polymer ?
#
loop_
_entity_poly.entity_id
_entity_poly.type
_entity_poly.pdbx_seq_one_letter_code
_entity_poly.pdbx_strand_id
1 'polypeptide(L)'
;MNLNTHLFDETTVFPDAKNIILQNAEGDTVSVRLNQSDLKTKIAFYPLRIKEGTGLTYQINFSPNAQTSLRVGYGWLQDYNKNSYVFDKTMDDPQTGLSFERYKEEPNSSSKGIESTIILSALNLLKFISINSTLDVLFRMGVPDHSYSLENENRINFRLFRNISVDVKFNISYDETKKPWTVYDYTTFLRLSLFY
;
A
#
# COMPACT_ATOMS: atom_id res chain seq x y z
N MET A 1 -7.68 14.88 2.80
CA MET A 1 -6.45 14.63 2.04
C MET A 1 -5.64 13.63 2.83
N ASN A 2 -5.32 12.47 2.24
CA ASN A 2 -4.48 11.45 2.84
C ASN A 2 -3.17 11.37 2.06
N LEU A 3 -2.05 11.30 2.78
CA LEU A 3 -0.71 11.20 2.23
C LEU A 3 -0.07 9.90 2.73
N ASN A 4 0.45 9.08 1.82
CA ASN A 4 1.24 7.90 2.16
C ASN A 4 2.60 7.99 1.45
N THR A 5 3.68 7.89 2.22
CA THR A 5 5.05 8.04 1.70
C THR A 5 6.09 7.51 2.69
N HIS A 6 7.22 7.01 2.19
CA HIS A 6 8.38 6.73 3.03
C HIS A 6 9.14 8.02 3.33
N LEU A 7 9.61 8.20 4.56
CA LEU A 7 10.36 9.42 4.94
C LEU A 7 11.88 9.30 4.72
N PHE A 8 12.38 8.08 4.56
CA PHE A 8 13.81 7.79 4.48
C PHE A 8 14.12 6.99 3.22
N ASP A 9 15.37 7.14 2.78
CA ASP A 9 15.94 6.33 1.72
C ASP A 9 16.04 4.87 2.14
N GLU A 10 15.84 3.95 1.19
CA GLU A 10 16.08 2.51 1.36
C GLU A 10 17.21 2.09 0.43
N THR A 11 18.19 1.39 1.01
CA THR A 11 19.30 0.81 0.26
C THR A 11 19.24 -0.70 0.42
N THR A 12 19.14 -1.39 -0.71
CA THR A 12 19.25 -2.85 -0.76
C THR A 12 20.72 -3.21 -0.81
N VAL A 13 21.17 -4.02 0.14
CA VAL A 13 22.54 -4.54 0.19
C VAL A 13 22.53 -5.96 -0.37
N PHE A 14 23.48 -6.25 -1.26
CA PHE A 14 23.61 -7.56 -1.90
C PHE A 14 24.69 -8.38 -1.19
N PRO A 15 24.45 -9.68 -0.91
CA PRO A 15 25.47 -10.57 -0.35
C PRO A 15 26.70 -10.71 -1.27
N ASP A 16 26.45 -10.77 -2.58
CA ASP A 16 27.47 -10.82 -3.63
C ASP A 16 27.32 -9.59 -4.54
N ALA A 17 28.44 -9.07 -5.04
CA ALA A 17 28.43 -7.90 -5.90
C ALA A 17 27.77 -8.20 -7.26
N LYS A 18 26.88 -7.30 -7.69
CA LYS A 18 26.03 -7.51 -8.87
C LYS A 18 26.25 -6.45 -9.94
N ASN A 19 26.05 -6.83 -11.21
CA ASN A 19 25.94 -5.86 -12.29
C ASN A 19 24.48 -5.43 -12.42
N ILE A 20 24.23 -4.13 -12.51
CA ILE A 20 22.91 -3.54 -12.37
C ILE A 20 22.63 -2.65 -13.58
N ILE A 21 21.44 -2.80 -14.16
CA ILE A 21 20.91 -1.90 -15.17
C ILE A 21 19.70 -1.19 -14.57
N LEU A 22 19.76 0.14 -14.49
CA LEU A 22 18.64 0.98 -14.08
C LEU A 22 17.89 1.50 -15.30
N GLN A 23 16.58 1.32 -15.31
CA GLN A 23 15.69 1.84 -16.33
C GLN A 23 14.67 2.82 -15.75
N ASN A 24 14.34 3.86 -16.51
CA ASN A 24 13.20 4.73 -16.19
C ASN A 24 11.87 4.00 -16.47
N ALA A 25 10.76 4.68 -16.16
CA ALA A 25 9.42 4.12 -16.39
C ALA A 25 9.16 3.79 -17.87
N GLU A 26 9.71 4.59 -18.78
CA GLU A 26 9.63 4.43 -20.24
C GLU A 26 10.45 3.25 -20.78
N GLY A 27 11.40 2.73 -19.99
CA GLY A 27 12.26 1.60 -20.35
C GLY A 27 13.63 2.00 -20.92
N ASP A 28 13.95 3.30 -20.96
CA ASP A 28 15.27 3.79 -21.31
C ASP A 28 16.27 3.48 -20.20
N THR A 29 17.49 3.14 -20.59
CA THR A 29 18.56 2.86 -19.63
C THR A 29 19.10 4.17 -19.06
N VAL A 30 18.89 4.38 -17.77
CA VAL A 30 19.39 5.55 -17.04
C VAL A 30 20.85 5.36 -16.65
N SER A 31 21.22 4.17 -16.19
CA SER A 31 22.61 3.85 -15.86
C SER A 31 22.88 2.34 -15.90
N VAL A 32 24.10 1.98 -16.26
CA VAL A 32 24.65 0.63 -16.10
C VAL A 32 25.78 0.70 -15.08
N ARG A 33 25.72 -0.13 -14.05
CA ARG A 33 26.68 -0.15 -12.95
C ARG A 33 27.21 -1.56 -12.79
N LEU A 34 28.53 -1.72 -12.69
CA LEU A 34 29.17 -3.02 -12.56
C LEU A 34 29.62 -3.24 -11.11
N ASN A 35 29.61 -4.49 -10.66
CA ASN A 35 30.17 -4.93 -9.38
C ASN A 35 29.71 -4.10 -8.17
N GLN A 36 28.41 -3.85 -8.07
CA GLN A 36 27.80 -3.08 -6.98
C GLN A 36 27.45 -3.98 -5.79
N SER A 37 27.88 -3.60 -4.60
CA SER A 37 27.51 -4.26 -3.33
C SER A 37 26.15 -3.81 -2.80
N ASP A 38 25.65 -2.68 -3.28
CA ASP A 38 24.42 -2.07 -2.81
C ASP A 38 23.76 -1.24 -3.91
N LEU A 39 22.45 -1.03 -3.74
CA LEU A 39 21.66 -0.17 -4.60
C LEU A 39 20.64 0.59 -3.76
N LYS A 40 20.64 1.91 -3.92
CA LYS A 40 19.54 2.76 -3.42
C LYS A 40 18.29 2.48 -4.26
N THR A 41 17.42 1.63 -3.73
CA THR A 41 16.22 1.17 -4.44
C THR A 41 15.05 2.11 -4.22
N LYS A 42 14.97 2.81 -3.09
CA LYS A 42 13.91 3.80 -2.81
C LYS A 42 14.52 5.09 -2.29
N ILE A 43 14.05 6.21 -2.81
CA ILE A 43 14.39 7.53 -2.27
C ILE A 43 13.38 7.94 -1.19
N ALA A 44 13.78 8.89 -0.34
CA ALA A 44 12.87 9.57 0.56
C ALA A 44 11.70 10.16 -0.23
N PHE A 45 10.53 10.12 0.40
CA PHE A 45 9.23 10.50 -0.13
C PHE A 45 8.69 9.61 -1.26
N TYR A 46 9.20 8.38 -1.42
CA TYR A 46 8.66 7.38 -2.34
C TYR A 46 7.84 6.27 -1.64
N PRO A 47 6.79 5.71 -2.26
CA PRO A 47 6.00 6.37 -3.28
C PRO A 47 5.28 7.55 -2.64
N LEU A 48 5.15 8.69 -3.33
CA LEU A 48 4.31 9.78 -2.84
C LEU A 48 2.89 9.55 -3.35
N ARG A 49 2.07 8.91 -2.51
CA ARG A 49 0.65 8.69 -2.80
C ARG A 49 -0.20 9.75 -2.14
N ILE A 50 -0.90 10.54 -2.95
CA ILE A 50 -1.84 11.58 -2.52
C ILE A 50 -3.26 11.14 -2.87
N LYS A 51 -4.11 11.05 -1.86
CA LYS A 51 -5.55 10.82 -2.01
C LYS A 51 -6.32 12.07 -1.59
N GLU A 52 -7.04 12.64 -2.54
CA GLU A 52 -7.93 13.78 -2.33
C GLU A 52 -9.35 13.38 -2.72
N GLY A 53 -10.35 13.93 -2.04
CA GLY A 53 -11.72 13.59 -2.37
C GLY A 53 -12.70 14.50 -1.66
N THR A 54 -13.82 14.75 -2.32
CA THR A 54 -14.96 15.49 -1.80
C THR A 54 -16.20 14.62 -1.89
N GLY A 55 -17.06 14.66 -0.88
CA GLY A 55 -18.20 13.78 -0.83
C GLY A 55 -19.11 14.04 0.35
N LEU A 56 -20.19 13.28 0.38
CA LEU A 56 -21.14 13.26 1.47
C LEU A 56 -20.76 12.13 2.42
N THR A 57 -20.77 12.44 3.72
CA THR A 57 -20.58 11.45 4.77
C THR A 57 -21.88 11.30 5.55
N TYR A 58 -22.35 10.08 5.68
CA TYR A 58 -23.51 9.71 6.46
C TYR A 58 -23.11 8.75 7.56
N GLN A 59 -23.49 9.08 8.79
CA GLN A 59 -23.18 8.27 9.97
C GLN A 59 -24.44 7.62 10.51
N ILE A 60 -24.40 6.30 10.66
CA ILE A 60 -25.44 5.46 11.23
C ILE A 60 -24.96 4.98 12.60
N ASN A 61 -25.62 5.41 13.66
CA ASN A 61 -25.35 4.97 15.02
C ASN A 61 -26.35 3.88 15.39
N PHE A 62 -25.87 2.64 15.55
CA PHE A 62 -26.71 1.51 15.95
C PHE A 62 -26.84 1.42 17.47
N SER A 63 -25.78 1.78 18.20
CA SER A 63 -25.76 1.82 19.66
C SER A 63 -24.66 2.79 20.14
N PRO A 64 -24.57 3.12 21.44
CA PRO A 64 -23.47 3.93 21.98
C PRO A 64 -22.07 3.36 21.70
N ASN A 65 -21.98 2.05 21.41
CA ASN A 65 -20.73 1.36 21.16
C ASN A 65 -20.60 0.85 19.71
N ALA A 66 -21.56 1.12 18.82
CA ALA A 66 -21.52 0.62 17.45
C ALA A 66 -22.04 1.67 16.47
N GLN A 67 -21.20 2.05 15.53
CA GLN A 67 -21.49 3.02 14.49
C GLN A 67 -20.88 2.61 13.16
N THR A 68 -21.51 3.02 12.07
CA THR A 68 -20.96 2.93 10.72
C THR A 68 -21.00 4.30 10.07
N SER A 69 -19.90 4.70 9.43
CA SER A 69 -19.81 5.89 8.60
C SER A 69 -19.68 5.46 7.15
N LEU A 70 -20.61 5.86 6.31
CA LEU A 70 -20.56 5.71 4.87
C LEU A 70 -20.20 7.07 4.26
N ARG A 71 -19.14 7.12 3.47
CA ARG A 71 -18.76 8.27 2.65
C ARG A 71 -18.86 7.88 1.19
N VAL A 72 -19.49 8.72 0.39
CA VAL A 72 -19.57 8.58 -1.07
C VAL A 72 -19.24 9.92 -1.69
N GLY A 73 -18.40 9.91 -2.72
CA GLY A 73 -17.90 11.14 -3.29
C GLY A 73 -17.17 10.95 -4.60
N TYR A 74 -16.45 12.00 -4.97
CA TYR A 74 -15.52 11.99 -6.07
C TYR A 74 -14.10 12.18 -5.53
N GLY A 75 -13.21 11.29 -5.94
CA GLY A 75 -11.83 11.20 -5.48
C GLY A 75 -10.82 11.36 -6.61
N TRP A 76 -9.63 11.79 -6.23
CA TRP A 76 -8.42 11.87 -7.04
C TRP A 76 -7.31 11.14 -6.30
N LEU A 77 -6.59 10.29 -7.03
CA LEU A 77 -5.45 9.53 -6.56
C LEU A 77 -4.27 9.85 -7.48
N GLN A 78 -3.19 10.34 -6.90
CA GLN A 78 -1.94 10.62 -7.60
C GLN A 78 -0.83 9.80 -6.94
N ASP A 79 -0.10 9.02 -7.73
CA ASP A 79 1.11 8.31 -7.32
C ASP A 79 2.30 8.90 -8.06
N TYR A 80 3.25 9.47 -7.30
CA TYR A 80 4.54 9.89 -7.83
C TYR A 80 5.62 8.93 -7.37
N ASN A 81 6.26 8.30 -8.34
CA ASN A 81 7.15 7.16 -8.18
C ASN A 81 8.59 7.44 -8.62
N LYS A 82 8.98 8.72 -8.67
CA LYS A 82 10.24 9.13 -9.26
C LYS A 82 11.47 8.56 -8.53
N ASN A 83 12.48 8.12 -9.27
CA ASN A 83 13.78 7.65 -8.80
C ASN A 83 13.71 6.48 -7.79
N SER A 84 12.73 5.59 -7.93
CA SER A 84 12.67 4.35 -7.16
C SER A 84 12.59 3.18 -8.09
N TYR A 85 13.40 2.17 -7.82
CA TYR A 85 13.64 1.07 -8.73
C TYR A 85 13.26 -0.25 -8.07
N VAL A 86 12.41 -1.00 -8.76
CA VAL A 86 12.00 -2.35 -8.37
C VAL A 86 12.72 -3.36 -9.23
N PHE A 87 13.15 -4.47 -8.64
CA PHE A 87 13.73 -5.58 -9.40
C PHE A 87 12.72 -6.08 -10.43
N ASP A 88 13.14 -6.15 -11.69
CA ASP A 88 12.32 -6.59 -12.80
C ASP A 88 12.71 -8.02 -13.20
N LYS A 89 13.96 -8.20 -13.64
CA LYS A 89 14.50 -9.51 -14.01
C LYS A 89 16.01 -9.53 -14.10
N THR A 90 16.57 -10.73 -14.12
CA THR A 90 17.97 -10.96 -14.49
C THR A 90 18.07 -11.17 -16.00
N MET A 91 19.08 -10.57 -16.62
CA MET A 91 19.43 -10.71 -18.02
C MET A 91 20.87 -11.21 -18.13
N ASP A 92 21.07 -12.33 -18.80
CA ASP A 92 22.40 -12.79 -19.14
C ASP A 92 22.77 -12.26 -20.52
N ASP A 93 23.90 -11.58 -20.63
CA ASP A 93 24.43 -11.12 -21.91
C ASP A 93 25.17 -12.28 -22.61
N PRO A 94 24.66 -12.80 -23.74
CA PRO A 94 25.26 -13.93 -24.43
C PRO A 94 26.61 -13.60 -25.08
N GLN A 95 26.98 -12.32 -25.23
CA GLN A 95 28.26 -11.92 -25.82
C GLN A 95 29.37 -11.75 -24.79
N THR A 96 29.05 -11.29 -23.58
CA THR A 96 30.04 -11.05 -22.52
C THR A 96 30.03 -12.13 -21.42
N GLY A 97 28.99 -12.97 -21.37
CA GLY A 97 28.79 -13.98 -20.33
C GLY A 97 28.47 -13.39 -18.95
N LEU A 98 28.22 -12.07 -18.88
CA LEU A 98 27.90 -11.36 -17.65
C LEU A 98 26.39 -11.38 -17.40
N SER A 99 26.02 -11.62 -16.14
CA SER A 99 24.64 -11.51 -15.67
C SER A 99 24.39 -10.10 -15.12
N PHE A 100 23.27 -9.49 -15.54
CA PHE A 100 22.82 -8.17 -15.14
C PHE A 100 21.45 -8.27 -14.48
N GLU A 101 21.30 -7.65 -13.30
CA GLU A 101 19.99 -7.43 -12.71
C GLU A 101 19.41 -6.11 -13.20
N ARG A 102 18.24 -6.20 -13.82
CA ARG A 102 17.48 -5.03 -14.26
C ARG A 102 16.57 -4.56 -13.13
N TYR A 103 16.70 -3.29 -12.79
CA TYR A 103 15.75 -2.60 -11.92
C TYR A 103 15.05 -1.51 -12.71
N LYS A 104 13.74 -1.48 -12.64
CA LYS A 104 12.88 -0.57 -13.40
C LYS A 104 12.10 0.34 -12.46
N GLU A 105 12.01 1.60 -12.85
CA GLU A 105 11.18 2.59 -12.16
C GLU A 105 9.69 2.34 -12.39
N GLU A 106 8.90 2.41 -11.31
CA GLU A 106 7.44 2.32 -11.43
C GLU A 106 6.89 3.60 -12.09
N PRO A 107 5.94 3.51 -13.04
CA PRO A 107 5.37 4.69 -13.67
C PRO A 107 4.59 5.54 -12.66
N ASN A 108 4.60 6.85 -12.86
CA ASN A 108 3.66 7.74 -12.19
C ASN A 108 2.24 7.41 -12.65
N SER A 109 1.27 7.53 -11.75
CA SER A 109 -0.13 7.33 -12.11
C SER A 109 -1.01 8.43 -11.54
N SER A 110 -2.05 8.79 -12.29
CA SER A 110 -3.07 9.71 -11.85
C SER A 110 -4.41 9.14 -12.24
N SER A 111 -5.30 8.99 -11.27
CA SER A 111 -6.64 8.47 -11.47
C SER A 111 -7.64 9.32 -10.72
N LYS A 112 -8.85 9.38 -11.24
CA LYS A 112 -9.96 10.12 -10.65
C LYS A 112 -11.25 9.34 -10.86
N GLY A 113 -12.23 9.51 -10.00
CA GLY A 113 -13.48 8.81 -10.15
C GLY A 113 -14.35 8.80 -8.91
N ILE A 114 -15.32 7.90 -8.89
CA ILE A 114 -16.26 7.78 -7.78
C ILE A 114 -15.59 7.01 -6.66
N GLU A 115 -15.54 7.61 -5.47
CA GLU A 115 -15.06 6.98 -4.25
C GLU A 115 -16.21 6.59 -3.34
N SER A 116 -16.09 5.43 -2.70
CA SER A 116 -16.93 5.04 -1.57
C SER A 116 -16.07 4.46 -0.47
N THR A 117 -16.28 4.96 0.75
CA THR A 117 -15.59 4.56 1.96
C THR A 117 -16.63 4.12 2.99
N ILE A 118 -16.50 2.92 3.53
CA ILE A 118 -17.32 2.42 4.62
C ILE A 118 -16.41 2.19 5.81
N ILE A 119 -16.69 2.86 6.93
CA ILE A 119 -15.98 2.69 8.19
C ILE A 119 -16.96 2.14 9.21
N LEU A 120 -16.78 0.89 9.63
CA LEU A 120 -17.49 0.27 10.74
C LEU A 120 -16.62 0.35 12.00
N SER A 121 -17.21 0.84 13.09
CA SER A 121 -16.59 0.80 14.42
C SER A 121 -17.58 0.20 15.40
N ALA A 122 -17.25 -0.97 15.93
CA ALA A 122 -18.00 -1.67 16.96
C ALA A 122 -17.07 -1.93 18.15
N LEU A 123 -17.22 -1.14 19.20
CA LEU A 123 -16.41 -1.20 20.41
C LEU A 123 -17.07 -2.10 21.46
N ASN A 124 -16.26 -2.83 22.22
CA ASN A 124 -16.74 -3.66 23.34
C ASN A 124 -17.96 -4.55 22.99
N LEU A 125 -18.03 -5.08 21.77
CA LEU A 125 -19.00 -6.09 21.39
C LEU A 125 -18.81 -7.29 22.34
N LEU A 126 -19.90 -7.71 22.99
CA LEU A 126 -19.88 -8.73 24.03
C LEU A 126 -18.92 -8.43 25.21
N LYS A 127 -18.50 -7.16 25.41
CA LYS A 127 -17.53 -6.66 26.42
C LYS A 127 -16.06 -7.04 26.23
N PHE A 128 -15.73 -7.95 25.31
CA PHE A 128 -14.36 -8.42 25.10
C PHE A 128 -13.87 -8.32 23.65
N ILE A 129 -14.72 -7.97 22.68
CA ILE A 129 -14.33 -7.82 21.28
C ILE A 129 -14.47 -6.36 20.87
N SER A 130 -13.52 -5.83 20.11
CA SER A 130 -13.70 -4.56 19.38
C SER A 130 -13.29 -4.74 17.93
N ILE A 131 -14.09 -4.22 17.02
CA ILE A 131 -13.91 -4.37 15.57
C ILE A 131 -13.87 -2.98 14.97
N ASN A 132 -12.83 -2.69 14.20
CA ASN A 132 -12.77 -1.54 13.30
C ASN A 132 -12.50 -2.06 11.90
N SER A 133 -13.36 -1.72 10.95
CA SER A 133 -13.23 -2.14 9.56
C SER A 133 -13.38 -0.91 8.68
N THR A 134 -12.47 -0.76 7.72
CA THR A 134 -12.51 0.27 6.70
C THR A 134 -12.49 -0.41 5.35
N LEU A 135 -13.43 -0.07 4.47
CA LEU A 135 -13.48 -0.50 3.09
C LEU A 135 -13.50 0.74 2.20
N ASP A 136 -12.47 0.93 1.42
CA ASP A 136 -12.32 2.00 0.44
C ASP A 136 -12.38 1.40 -0.97
N VAL A 137 -13.27 1.92 -1.80
CA VAL A 137 -13.41 1.54 -3.21
C VAL A 137 -13.33 2.79 -4.06
N LEU A 138 -12.50 2.75 -5.10
CA LEU A 138 -12.39 3.80 -6.10
C LEU A 138 -12.68 3.22 -7.49
N PHE A 139 -13.77 3.68 -8.10
CA PHE A 139 -14.11 3.37 -9.48
C PHE A 139 -13.51 4.44 -10.38
N ARG A 140 -12.50 4.08 -11.17
CA ARG A 140 -11.76 5.04 -12.00
C ARG A 140 -12.56 5.40 -13.25
N MET A 141 -12.59 6.70 -13.57
CA MET A 141 -13.27 7.24 -14.76
C MET A 141 -12.25 7.76 -15.77
N GLY A 142 -12.56 7.60 -17.07
CA GLY A 142 -11.70 8.10 -18.16
C GLY A 142 -10.56 7.14 -18.56
N VAL A 143 -10.62 5.88 -18.11
CA VAL A 143 -9.72 4.80 -18.53
C VAL A 143 -10.53 3.80 -19.38
N PRO A 144 -9.99 3.26 -20.49
CA PRO A 144 -10.76 2.42 -21.44
C PRO A 144 -11.38 1.18 -20.79
N ASP A 145 -10.68 0.56 -19.84
CA ASP A 145 -11.17 -0.52 -19.00
C ASP A 145 -11.51 0.05 -17.63
N HIS A 146 -12.76 -0.16 -17.19
CA HIS A 146 -13.34 0.35 -15.94
C HIS A 146 -12.68 -0.26 -14.70
N SER A 147 -11.40 0.05 -14.52
CA SER A 147 -10.58 -0.45 -13.45
C SER A 147 -11.03 0.14 -12.12
N TYR A 148 -11.09 -0.72 -11.12
CA TYR A 148 -11.37 -0.32 -9.75
C TYR A 148 -10.18 -0.65 -8.85
N SER A 149 -10.02 0.12 -7.78
CA SER A 149 -9.19 -0.28 -6.66
C SER A 149 -10.03 -0.49 -5.42
N LEU A 150 -9.64 -1.49 -4.64
CA LEU A 150 -10.26 -1.85 -3.38
C LEU A 150 -9.17 -1.96 -2.33
N GLU A 151 -9.35 -1.24 -1.23
CA GLU A 151 -8.51 -1.35 -0.04
C GLU A 151 -9.44 -1.64 1.14
N ASN A 152 -9.15 -2.72 1.87
CA ASN A 152 -9.92 -3.10 3.04
C ASN A 152 -8.98 -3.38 4.21
N GLU A 153 -9.16 -2.65 5.30
CA GLU A 153 -8.43 -2.82 6.53
C GLU A 153 -9.40 -3.24 7.63
N ASN A 154 -9.18 -4.40 8.23
CA ASN A 154 -9.92 -4.86 9.39
C ASN A 154 -8.97 -5.00 10.57
N ARG A 155 -9.40 -4.50 11.72
CA ARG A 155 -8.71 -4.65 12.99
C ARG A 155 -9.68 -5.17 14.02
N ILE A 156 -9.39 -6.37 14.53
CA ILE A 156 -10.17 -7.03 15.55
C ILE A 156 -9.31 -7.11 16.81
N ASN A 157 -9.77 -6.52 17.89
CA ASN A 157 -9.15 -6.62 19.20
C ASN A 157 -9.96 -7.58 20.08
N PHE A 158 -9.27 -8.57 20.64
CA PHE A 158 -9.80 -9.48 21.64
C PHE A 158 -9.16 -9.16 23.00
N ARG A 159 -9.95 -8.67 23.94
CA ARG A 159 -9.53 -8.50 25.33
C ARG A 159 -9.61 -9.86 26.04
N LEU A 160 -8.46 -10.48 26.26
CA LEU A 160 -8.36 -11.77 26.97
C LEU A 160 -8.49 -11.56 28.48
N PHE A 161 -7.76 -10.58 29.00
CA PHE A 161 -7.76 -10.15 30.39
C PHE A 161 -7.64 -8.63 30.45
N ARG A 162 -7.77 -8.06 31.66
CA ARG A 162 -7.73 -6.61 31.87
C ARG A 162 -6.52 -5.92 31.22
N ASN A 163 -5.35 -6.57 31.26
CA ASN A 163 -4.07 -6.03 30.78
C ASN A 163 -3.51 -6.78 29.56
N ILE A 164 -4.26 -7.74 29.02
CA ILE A 164 -3.82 -8.62 27.94
C ILE A 164 -4.87 -8.58 26.83
N SER A 165 -4.47 -8.14 25.64
CA SER A 165 -5.32 -8.22 24.46
C SER A 165 -4.54 -8.74 23.26
N VAL A 166 -5.27 -9.36 22.33
CA VAL A 166 -4.77 -9.79 21.04
C VAL A 166 -5.37 -8.87 19.99
N ASP A 167 -4.53 -8.19 19.23
CA ASP A 167 -4.92 -7.42 18.06
C ASP A 167 -4.64 -8.25 16.81
N VAL A 168 -5.66 -8.45 15.99
CA VAL A 168 -5.52 -9.08 14.67
C VAL A 168 -5.84 -8.03 13.61
N LYS A 169 -4.87 -7.72 12.75
CA LYS A 169 -5.02 -6.82 11.61
C LYS A 169 -5.02 -7.64 10.33
N PHE A 170 -6.00 -7.40 9.47
CA PHE A 170 -6.11 -7.98 8.14
C PHE A 170 -6.21 -6.84 7.12
N ASN A 171 -5.36 -6.85 6.11
CA ASN A 171 -5.40 -5.93 4.99
C ASN A 171 -5.63 -6.72 3.71
N ILE A 172 -6.57 -6.26 2.91
CA ILE A 172 -6.86 -6.77 1.58
C ILE A 172 -6.70 -5.59 0.65
N SER A 173 -5.87 -5.74 -0.38
CA SER A 173 -5.73 -4.71 -1.41
C SER A 173 -5.83 -5.34 -2.79
N TYR A 174 -6.52 -4.65 -3.68
CA TYR A 174 -6.67 -5.02 -5.08
C TYR A 174 -6.58 -3.77 -5.93
N ASP A 175 -5.72 -3.81 -6.94
CA ASP A 175 -5.59 -2.73 -7.92
C ASP A 175 -5.24 -3.31 -9.28
N GLU A 176 -6.26 -3.41 -10.13
CA GLU A 176 -6.15 -3.98 -11.48
C GLU A 176 -5.10 -3.28 -12.35
N THR A 177 -4.84 -1.98 -12.12
CA THR A 177 -3.86 -1.21 -12.89
C THR A 177 -2.41 -1.56 -12.56
N LYS A 178 -2.17 -2.17 -11.39
CA LYS A 178 -0.83 -2.56 -10.93
C LYS A 178 -0.62 -4.05 -10.97
N LYS A 179 -1.56 -4.81 -10.41
CA LYS A 179 -1.48 -6.27 -10.26
C LYS A 179 -2.88 -6.88 -10.43
N PRO A 180 -3.08 -7.81 -11.37
CA PRO A 180 -4.38 -8.45 -11.58
C PRO A 180 -4.75 -9.49 -10.50
N TRP A 181 -4.17 -9.40 -9.30
CA TRP A 181 -4.43 -10.31 -8.18
C TRP A 181 -4.61 -9.55 -6.88
N THR A 182 -5.40 -10.11 -5.97
CA THR A 182 -5.62 -9.57 -4.63
C THR A 182 -4.44 -9.90 -3.72
N VAL A 183 -3.95 -8.90 -2.99
CA VAL A 183 -2.90 -9.04 -1.98
C VAL A 183 -3.56 -9.08 -0.60
N TYR A 184 -3.15 -10.07 0.20
CA TYR A 184 -3.66 -10.31 1.54
C TYR A 184 -2.50 -10.27 2.54
N ASP A 185 -2.57 -9.36 3.50
CA ASP A 185 -1.61 -9.25 4.59
C ASP A 185 -2.34 -9.42 5.91
N TYR A 186 -1.79 -10.24 6.80
CA TYR A 186 -2.32 -10.37 8.16
C TYR A 186 -1.19 -10.18 9.16
N THR A 187 -1.51 -9.57 10.30
CA THR A 187 -0.57 -9.40 11.39
C THR A 187 -1.29 -9.55 12.71
N THR A 188 -0.70 -10.34 13.61
CA THR A 188 -1.23 -10.57 14.95
C THR A 188 -0.26 -10.01 15.97
N PHE A 189 -0.78 -9.27 16.94
CA PHE A 189 0.01 -8.68 18.02
C PHE A 189 -0.59 -9.08 19.37
N LEU A 190 0.25 -9.52 20.29
CA LEU A 190 -0.10 -9.62 21.70
C LEU A 190 0.26 -8.30 22.38
N ARG A 191 -0.72 -7.63 22.97
CA ARG A 191 -0.54 -6.37 23.70
C ARG A 191 -0.63 -6.62 25.19
N LEU A 192 0.45 -6.27 25.89
CA LEU A 192 0.54 -6.27 27.34
C LEU A 192 0.60 -4.82 27.81
N SER A 193 -0.42 -4.38 28.55
CA SER A 193 -0.47 -3.03 29.11
C SER A 193 -0.12 -3.09 30.60
N LEU A 194 1.06 -2.60 30.97
CA LEU A 194 1.56 -2.63 32.36
C LEU A 194 0.98 -1.53 33.27
N PHE A 195 0.38 -0.48 32.70
CA PHE A 195 -0.10 0.66 33.46
C PHE A 195 -1.53 1.06 33.08
N TYR A 196 -2.27 1.50 34.10
CA TYR A 196 -3.56 2.16 34.04
C TYR A 196 -3.41 3.51 34.73
#